data_AF-A0A3D0X8R2-F1
#
_entry.id   AF-A0A3D0X8R2-F1
#
_cell.length_a   1.000
_cell.length_b   1.000
_cell.length_c   1.000
_cell.angle_alpha   90.00
_cell.angle_beta   90.00
_cell.angle_gamma   90.00
#
_symmetry.space_group_name_H-M   'P 1'
#
loop_
_entity.id
_entity.type
_entity.pdbx_description
1 polymer ?
#
loop_
_entity_poly.entity_id
_entity_poly.type
_entity_poly.pdbx_seq_one_letter_code
_entity_poly.pdbx_strand_id
1 'polypeptide(L)' 'EEAERRGLLNLKSLPEAEAHFMDKKNVDLFVNNKIMTEQELRARYEIELENYAKQINIEA' A
#
# COMPACT_ATOMS: atom_id res chain seq x y z
N GLU A 1 -15.97 -12.33 -11.60
CA GLU A 1 -15.19 -13.29 -12.40
C GLU A 1 -14.36 -12.64 -13.52
N GLU A 2 -14.88 -11.64 -14.25
CA GLU A 2 -14.13 -10.95 -15.33
C GLU A 2 -12.76 -10.36 -14.90
N ALA A 3 -12.69 -9.71 -13.74
CA ALA A 3 -11.46 -9.06 -13.27
C ALA A 3 -10.34 -10.05 -12.94
N GLU A 4 -10.70 -11.16 -12.29
CA GLU A 4 -9.77 -12.26 -11.97
C GLU A 4 -9.26 -12.94 -13.24
N ARG A 5 -10.13 -13.16 -14.25
CA ARG A 5 -9.72 -13.68 -15.56
C ARG A 5 -8.68 -12.79 -16.26
N ARG A 6 -8.70 -11.48 -15.99
CA ARG A 6 -7.74 -10.50 -16.52
C ARG A 6 -6.48 -10.36 -15.66
N GLY A 7 -6.36 -11.12 -14.57
CA GLY A 7 -5.24 -11.02 -13.63
C GLY A 7 -5.24 -9.71 -12.84
N LEU A 8 -6.39 -9.04 -12.72
CA LEU A 8 -6.50 -7.83 -11.91
C LEU A 8 -6.54 -8.21 -10.44
N LEU A 9 -5.72 -7.53 -9.64
CA LEU A 9 -5.67 -7.72 -8.19
C LEU A 9 -7.02 -7.40 -7.55
N ASN A 10 -7.45 -8.26 -6.64
CA ASN A 10 -8.67 -8.10 -5.83
C ASN A 10 -8.33 -8.29 -4.34
N LEU A 11 -7.54 -7.36 -3.82
CA LEU A 11 -7.01 -7.40 -2.45
C LEU A 11 -8.10 -6.95 -1.49
N LYS A 12 -8.43 -7.80 -0.52
CA LYS A 12 -9.60 -7.59 0.36
C LYS A 12 -9.24 -6.92 1.67
N SER A 13 -8.01 -7.12 2.14
CA SER A 13 -7.53 -6.52 3.38
C SER A 13 -6.60 -5.36 3.07
N LEU A 14 -6.66 -4.34 3.93
CA LEU A 14 -5.76 -3.20 3.80
C LEU A 14 -4.28 -3.61 3.92
N PRO A 15 -3.86 -4.50 4.84
CA PRO A 15 -2.48 -4.97 4.88
C PRO A 15 -2.00 -5.63 3.57
N GLU A 16 -2.85 -6.40 2.89
CA GLU A 16 -2.54 -6.99 1.59
C GLU A 16 -2.37 -5.91 0.50
N ALA A 17 -3.25 -4.92 0.47
CA ALA A 17 -3.17 -3.81 -0.48
C ALA A 17 -1.94 -2.93 -0.25
N GLU A 18 -1.69 -2.61 1.02
CA GLU A 18 -0.62 -1.70 1.43
C GLU A 18 0.76 -2.30 1.14
N ALA A 19 0.91 -3.64 1.20
CA ALA A 19 2.16 -4.31 0.81
C ALA A 19 2.60 -3.98 -0.63
N HIS A 20 1.65 -3.76 -1.54
CA HIS A 20 1.94 -3.35 -2.92
C HIS A 20 2.31 -1.87 -3.06
N PHE A 21 2.09 -1.04 -2.03
CA PHE A 21 2.50 0.36 -2.06
C PHE A 21 4.01 0.51 -2.26
N MET A 22 4.78 -0.43 -1.70
CA MET A 22 6.24 -0.51 -1.82
C MET A 22 6.72 -1.34 -3.02
N ASP A 23 5.83 -1.77 -3.92
CA ASP A 23 6.24 -2.41 -5.17
C ASP A 23 7.19 -1.49 -5.94
N LYS A 24 8.27 -2.05 -6.50
CA LYS A 24 9.30 -1.27 -7.23
C LYS A 24 8.69 -0.34 -8.27
N LYS A 25 7.69 -0.80 -9.03
CA LYS A 25 7.00 0.02 -10.05
C LYS A 25 6.37 1.30 -9.47
N ASN A 26 5.85 1.22 -8.24
CA ASN A 26 5.17 2.31 -7.55
C ASN A 26 6.21 3.24 -6.93
N VAL A 27 7.23 2.69 -6.28
CA VAL A 27 8.36 3.48 -5.76
C VAL A 27 9.03 4.27 -6.88
N ASP A 28 9.35 3.61 -7.99
CA ASP A 28 9.94 4.25 -9.17
C ASP A 28 9.01 5.35 -9.71
N LEU A 29 7.69 5.13 -9.75
CA LEU A 29 6.73 6.14 -10.19
C LEU A 29 6.82 7.40 -9.33
N PHE A 30 6.82 7.28 -8.01
CA PHE A 30 6.85 8.44 -7.11
C PHE A 30 8.21 9.14 -7.11
N VAL A 31 9.30 8.37 -7.06
CA VAL A 31 10.67 8.90 -7.00
C VAL A 31 11.06 9.58 -8.31
N ASN A 32 10.78 8.97 -9.46
CA ASN A 32 11.14 9.54 -10.77
C ASN A 32 10.36 10.83 -11.05
N ASN A 33 9.12 10.93 -10.57
CA ASN A 33 8.32 12.14 -10.68
C ASN A 33 8.62 13.17 -9.58
N LYS A 34 9.60 12.92 -8.69
CA LYS A 34 10.00 13.80 -7.58
C LYS A 34 8.84 14.17 -6.65
N ILE A 35 7.90 13.25 -6.48
CA ILE A 35 6.73 13.43 -5.60
C ILE A 35 7.12 13.09 -4.16
N MET A 36 7.85 11.99 -3.98
CA MET A 36 8.36 11.52 -2.69
C MET A 36 9.71 10.82 -2.91
N THR A 37 10.55 10.80 -1.89
CA THR A 37 11.71 9.93 -1.77
C THR A 37 11.29 8.53 -1.31
N GLU A 38 12.14 7.54 -1.53
CA GLU A 38 11.90 6.17 -1.04
C GLU A 38 11.74 6.12 0.49
N GLN A 39 12.49 6.95 1.22
CA GLN A 39 12.38 7.05 2.67
C GLN A 39 11.01 7.59 3.10
N GLU A 40 10.50 8.62 2.43
CA GLU A 40 9.17 9.18 2.71
C GLU A 40 8.05 8.18 2.39
N LEU A 41 8.18 7.43 1.29
CA LEU A 41 7.25 6.34 0.94
C LEU A 41 7.22 5.26 2.01
N ARG A 42 8.39 4.83 2.49
CA ARG A 42 8.51 3.82 3.53
C ARG A 42 7.92 4.30 4.86
N ALA A 43 8.17 5.56 5.22
CA ALA A 43 7.56 6.16 6.41
C ALA A 43 6.03 6.20 6.29
N ARG A 44 5.48 6.58 5.13
CA ARG A 44 4.04 6.55 4.89
C ARG A 44 3.45 5.15 5.03
N TYR A 45 4.08 4.16 4.39
CA TYR A 45 3.66 2.75 4.50
C TYR A 45 3.58 2.29 5.98
N GLU A 46 4.60 2.60 6.78
CA GLU A 46 4.62 2.23 8.20
C GLU A 46 3.53 2.95 9.01
N ILE A 47 3.31 4.25 8.76
CA ILE A 47 2.28 5.04 9.45
C ILE A 47 0.87 4.51 9.14
N GLU A 48 0.56 4.20 7.87
CA GLU A 48 -0.77 3.70 7.49
C GLU A 48 -1.07 2.35 8.14
N LEU A 49 -0.09 1.44 8.19
CA LEU A 49 -0.25 0.14 8.87
C LEU A 49 -0.42 0.30 10.39
N GLU A 50 0.33 1.21 11.02
CA GLU A 50 0.19 1.49 12.44
C GLU A 50 -1.20 2.05 12.77
N ASN A 51 -1.70 2.98 11.94
CA ASN A 51 -3.04 3.55 12.08
C ASN A 51 -4.12 2.48 11.93
N TYR A 52 -4.00 1.61 10.92
CA TYR A 52 -4.92 0.50 10.72
C TYR A 52 -4.95 -0.44 11.94
N ALA A 53 -3.78 -0.83 12.45
CA ALA A 53 -3.69 -1.69 13.62
C ALA A 53 -4.33 -1.06 14.86
N LYS A 54 -4.11 0.24 15.08
CA LYS A 54 -4.74 0.99 16.18
C LYS A 54 -6.25 1.04 16.04
N GLN A 55 -6.76 1.30 14.84
CA GLN A 55 -8.20 1.38 14.60
C GLN A 55 -8.88 0.03 14.88
N ILE A 56 -8.35 -1.07 14.33
CA ILE A 56 -8.87 -2.42 14.59
C ILE A 56 -8.87 -2.75 16.09
N ASN A 57 -7.80 -2.39 16.82
CA ASN A 57 -7.71 -2.63 18.26
C ASN A 57 -8.75 -1.83 19.08
N ILE A 58 -9.18 -0.67 18.60
CA ILE A 58 -10.20 0.16 19.27
C ILE A 58 -11.61 -0.35 18.97
N GLU A 59 -11.83 -0.86 17.76
CA GLU A 59 -13.13 -1.36 17.29
C GLU A 59 -13.45 -2.79 17.76
N ALA A 60 -12.45 -3.54 18.22
CA ALA A 60 -12.58 -4.90 18.75
C ALA A 60 -13.23 -4.94 20.15
#